data_AF-A0A3A4Z9F2-F1
#
_entry.id   AF-A0A3A4Z9F2-F1
#
_cell.length_a   1.000
_cell.length_b   1.000
_cell.length_c   1.000
_cell.angle_alpha   90.00
_cell.angle_beta   90.00
_cell.angle_gamma   90.00
#
_symmetry.space_group_name_H-M   'P 1'
#
loop_
_entity.id
_entity.type
_entity.pdbx_description
1 polymer ?
#
loop_
_entity_poly.entity_id
_entity_poly.type
_entity_poly.pdbx_seq_one_letter_code
_entity_poly.pdbx_strand_id
1 'polypeptide(L)'
;MPLSDYFSLNIRHKENITNIVLRLGLPFAHTDEIPQTLSILRQELPGIFETECFNNKDIPFEIEAKNTEIGHLFEHILLEYLCQIKCSLGSEDICFNGETSWNWKRDKFGTFHISVSAGLLDIKEFYLALEKSIYLLEKIIKSKTTGFPKIYKSYFHSLSLAA
;
A
#
# COMPACT_ATOMS: atom_id res chain seq x y z
N MET A 1 -8.70 -10.51 8.17
CA MET A 1 -8.27 -9.43 7.25
C MET A 1 -8.83 -9.73 5.87
N PRO A 2 -9.39 -8.74 5.16
CA PRO A 2 -9.84 -8.97 3.79
C PRO A 2 -8.66 -9.44 2.93
N LEU A 3 -8.84 -10.57 2.26
CA LEU A 3 -7.90 -11.07 1.26
C LEU A 3 -8.05 -10.21 0.02
N SER A 4 -7.00 -9.48 -0.35
CA SER A 4 -6.97 -8.81 -1.64
C SER A 4 -6.63 -9.83 -2.73
N ASP A 5 -7.37 -9.80 -3.84
CA ASP A 5 -7.04 -10.60 -5.02
C ASP A 5 -5.77 -10.07 -5.73
N TYR A 6 -5.32 -8.85 -5.38
CA TYR A 6 -4.25 -8.15 -6.09
C TYR A 6 -2.91 -8.18 -5.39
N PHE A 7 -2.87 -8.34 -4.07
CA PHE A 7 -1.64 -8.36 -3.29
C PHE A 7 -1.83 -9.07 -1.93
N SER A 8 -0.72 -9.38 -1.27
CA SER A 8 -0.72 -9.89 0.10
C SER A 8 0.25 -9.11 0.97
N LEU A 9 -0.04 -9.04 2.26
CA LEU A 9 0.77 -8.35 3.27
C LEU A 9 1.20 -9.34 4.34
N ASN A 10 2.49 -9.35 4.69
CA ASN A 10 3.00 -9.98 5.90
C ASN A 10 3.52 -8.87 6.83
N ILE A 11 2.92 -8.74 8.01
CA ILE A 11 3.16 -7.61 8.90
C ILE A 11 3.82 -8.11 10.19
N ARG A 12 4.88 -7.44 10.61
CA ARG A 12 5.61 -7.72 11.85
C ARG A 12 5.87 -6.43 12.61
N HIS A 13 5.24 -6.30 13.77
CA HIS A 13 5.47 -5.19 14.68
C HIS A 13 6.70 -5.44 15.55
N LYS A 14 7.43 -4.37 15.83
CA LYS A 14 8.45 -4.25 16.86
C LYS A 14 8.15 -3.00 17.68
N GLU A 15 8.91 -2.79 18.75
CA GLU A 15 8.70 -1.69 19.71
C GLU A 15 8.45 -0.34 19.04
N ASN A 16 9.33 0.09 18.13
CA ASN A 16 9.29 1.41 17.49
C ASN A 16 9.11 1.37 15.96
N ILE A 17 8.89 0.18 15.38
CA ILE A 17 8.84 0.02 13.93
C ILE A 17 7.93 -1.12 13.53
N THR A 18 7.20 -0.94 12.44
CA THR A 18 6.44 -2.00 11.79
C THR A 18 7.05 -2.33 10.45
N ASN A 19 7.32 -3.61 10.21
CA ASN A 19 7.84 -4.12 8.95
C ASN A 19 6.70 -4.80 8.19
N ILE A 20 6.57 -4.48 6.90
CA ILE A 20 5.53 -5.00 6.02
C ILE A 20 6.22 -5.57 4.78
N VAL A 21 5.95 -6.83 4.48
CA VAL A 21 6.28 -7.41 3.18
C VAL A 21 5.03 -7.37 2.32
N LEU A 22 5.03 -6.50 1.32
CA LEU A 22 3.97 -6.40 0.32
C LEU A 22 4.35 -7.25 -0.90
N ARG A 23 3.47 -8.15 -1.32
CA ARG A 23 3.68 -8.99 -2.51
C ARG A 23 2.54 -8.79 -3.48
N LEU A 24 2.84 -8.22 -4.64
CA LEU A 24 1.88 -8.07 -5.73
C LEU A 24 1.58 -9.41 -6.40
N GLY A 25 0.30 -9.63 -6.69
CA GLY A 25 -0.20 -10.67 -7.58
C GLY A 25 -0.35 -10.21 -9.03
N LEU A 26 0.32 -9.11 -9.40
CA LEU A 26 0.17 -8.40 -10.67
C LEU A 26 1.41 -8.55 -11.55
N PRO A 27 1.28 -8.45 -12.89
CA PRO A 27 2.42 -8.49 -13.81
C PRO A 27 3.16 -7.14 -13.92
N PHE A 28 2.76 -6.13 -13.15
CA PHE A 28 3.35 -4.80 -13.11
C PHE A 28 3.58 -4.35 -11.66
N ALA A 29 4.49 -3.39 -11.48
CA ALA A 29 4.96 -2.96 -10.17
C ALA A 29 5.06 -1.44 -10.00
N HIS A 30 4.70 -0.65 -11.02
CA HIS A 30 4.82 0.81 -11.01
C HIS A 30 3.46 1.48 -11.30
N THR A 31 3.35 2.76 -10.94
CA THR A 31 2.10 3.55 -11.05
C THR A 31 1.85 4.12 -12.44
N ASP A 32 2.86 4.22 -13.30
CA ASP A 32 2.72 4.62 -14.71
C ASP A 32 1.85 3.64 -15.51
N GLU A 33 1.82 2.39 -15.07
CA GLU A 33 0.91 1.36 -15.54
C GLU A 33 -0.55 1.61 -15.13
N ILE A 34 -0.85 2.46 -14.15
CA ILE A 34 -2.21 2.73 -13.66
C ILE A 34 -2.53 4.23 -13.88
N PRO A 35 -3.00 4.64 -15.07
CA PRO A 35 -3.16 6.07 -15.42
C PRO A 35 -4.07 6.87 -14.48
N GLN A 36 -5.03 6.22 -13.81
CA GLN A 36 -5.96 6.89 -12.90
C GLN A 36 -5.41 7.13 -11.49
N THR A 37 -4.19 6.67 -11.17
CA THR A 37 -3.59 6.75 -9.83
C THR A 37 -3.69 8.17 -9.25
N LEU A 38 -3.17 9.17 -9.95
CA LEU A 38 -3.20 10.55 -9.45
C LEU A 38 -4.62 11.11 -9.29
N SER A 39 -5.52 10.79 -10.22
CA SER A 39 -6.91 11.25 -10.14
C SER A 39 -7.61 10.71 -8.89
N ILE A 40 -7.38 9.43 -8.59
CA ILE A 40 -7.94 8.77 -7.41
C ILE A 40 -7.32 9.34 -6.14
N LEU A 41 -6.00 9.53 -6.08
CA LEU A 41 -5.33 10.12 -4.93
C LEU A 41 -5.81 11.53 -4.64
N ARG A 42 -5.94 12.40 -5.64
CA ARG A 42 -6.47 13.77 -5.45
C ARG A 42 -7.88 13.78 -4.89
N GLN A 43 -8.70 12.80 -5.24
CA GLN A 43 -10.07 12.69 -4.77
C GLN A 43 -10.17 12.11 -3.35
N GLU A 44 -9.37 11.08 -3.05
CA GLU A 44 -9.54 10.26 -1.85
C GLU A 44 -8.56 10.60 -0.71
N LEU A 45 -7.38 11.10 -1.06
CA LEU A 45 -6.29 11.34 -0.12
C LEU A 45 -5.38 12.51 -0.57
N PRO A 46 -5.93 13.73 -0.75
CA PRO A 46 -5.17 14.84 -1.32
C PRO A 46 -3.94 15.25 -0.49
N GLY A 47 -3.99 15.08 0.84
CA GLY A 47 -2.87 15.40 1.74
C GLY A 47 -1.59 14.60 1.46
N ILE A 48 -1.68 13.45 0.79
CA ILE A 48 -0.52 12.64 0.42
C ILE A 48 0.53 13.42 -0.40
N PHE A 49 0.10 14.45 -1.14
CA PHE A 49 0.99 15.26 -1.97
C PHE A 49 1.78 16.31 -1.19
N GLU A 50 1.44 16.53 0.08
CA GLU A 50 2.17 17.41 1.00
C GLU A 50 3.31 16.65 1.72
N THR A 51 3.38 15.32 1.55
CA THR A 51 4.42 14.50 2.17
C THR A 51 5.80 14.82 1.60
N GLU A 52 6.78 14.97 2.50
CA GLU A 52 8.18 15.07 2.11
C GLU A 52 8.66 13.69 1.63
N CYS A 53 9.17 13.63 0.40
CA CYS A 53 9.82 12.43 -0.12
C CYS A 53 11.30 12.73 -0.38
N PHE A 54 12.19 11.98 0.25
CA PHE A 54 13.63 12.06 0.03
C PHE A 54 14.05 11.21 -1.17
N ASN A 55 13.44 11.44 -2.33
CA ASN A 55 13.83 10.77 -3.56
C ASN A 55 15.16 11.35 -4.09
N ASN A 56 15.93 10.53 -4.83
CA ASN A 56 17.24 10.94 -5.39
C ASN A 56 17.17 12.05 -6.44
N LYS A 57 15.97 12.60 -6.71
CA LYS A 57 15.70 13.57 -7.77
C LYS A 57 15.22 14.92 -7.23
N ASP A 58 15.07 15.06 -5.90
CA ASP A 58 14.53 16.24 -5.23
C ASP A 58 13.21 16.74 -5.86
N ILE A 59 12.34 15.83 -6.31
CA ILE A 59 11.04 16.17 -6.92
C ILE A 59 9.89 15.99 -5.90
N PRO A 60 8.83 16.81 -5.96
CA PRO A 60 7.63 16.59 -5.17
C PRO A 60 6.99 15.22 -5.41
N PHE A 61 6.40 14.64 -4.37
CA PHE A 61 5.75 13.32 -4.46
C PHE A 61 4.64 13.29 -5.52
N GLU A 62 3.93 14.39 -5.77
CA GLU A 62 2.92 14.45 -6.85
C GLU A 62 3.51 14.14 -8.25
N ILE A 63 4.76 14.56 -8.49
CA ILE A 63 5.44 14.27 -9.75
C ILE A 63 5.94 12.84 -9.76
N GLU A 64 6.54 12.38 -8.66
CA GLU A 64 7.06 11.02 -8.49
C GLU A 64 5.94 9.97 -8.60
N ALA A 65 4.77 10.22 -8.01
CA ALA A 65 3.63 9.30 -8.00
C ALA A 65 3.10 8.95 -9.39
N LYS A 66 3.47 9.69 -10.45
CA LYS A 66 3.19 9.33 -11.86
C LYS A 66 3.94 8.08 -12.32
N ASN A 67 5.11 7.84 -11.76
CA ASN A 67 5.98 6.71 -12.08
C ASN A 67 6.85 6.37 -10.88
N THR A 68 6.21 5.80 -9.87
CA THR A 68 6.85 5.27 -8.66
C THR A 68 6.44 3.81 -8.48
N GLU A 69 7.17 3.07 -7.67
CA GLU A 69 6.83 1.70 -7.32
C GLU A 69 5.54 1.64 -6.50
N ILE A 70 4.69 0.65 -6.76
CA ILE A 70 3.41 0.46 -6.04
C ILE A 70 3.64 0.24 -4.53
N GLY A 71 4.74 -0.42 -4.16
CA GLY A 71 5.11 -0.56 -2.75
C GLY A 71 5.39 0.78 -2.08
N HIS A 72 6.09 1.69 -2.78
CA HIS A 72 6.42 3.02 -2.27
C HIS A 72 5.17 3.90 -2.20
N LEU A 73 4.28 3.83 -3.20
CA LEU A 73 2.96 4.46 -3.10
C LEU A 73 2.16 3.96 -1.88
N PHE A 74 2.16 2.65 -1.61
CA PHE A 74 1.45 2.08 -0.46
C PHE A 74 1.98 2.60 0.87
N GLU A 75 3.30 2.77 0.99
CA GLU A 75 3.92 3.42 2.15
C GLU A 75 3.37 4.82 2.37
N HIS A 76 3.41 5.69 1.36
CA HIS A 76 2.91 7.07 1.48
C HIS A 76 1.42 7.12 1.86
N ILE A 77 0.60 6.25 1.26
CA ILE A 77 -0.82 6.13 1.64
C ILE A 77 -0.97 5.77 3.12
N LEU A 78 -0.17 4.81 3.61
CA LEU A 78 -0.21 4.35 4.98
C LEU A 78 0.24 5.41 5.97
N LEU A 79 1.34 6.11 5.68
CA LEU A 79 1.85 7.20 6.52
C LEU A 79 0.84 8.34 6.62
N GLU A 80 0.23 8.74 5.50
CA GLU A 80 -0.77 9.81 5.48
C GLU A 80 -2.00 9.43 6.32
N TYR A 81 -2.54 8.22 6.17
CA TYR A 81 -3.66 7.79 7.02
C TYR A 81 -3.28 7.68 8.51
N LEU A 82 -2.06 7.24 8.82
CA LEU A 82 -1.55 7.22 10.19
C LEU A 82 -1.54 8.63 10.80
N CYS A 83 -1.02 9.62 10.08
CA CYS A 83 -1.03 11.02 10.47
C CYS A 83 -2.47 11.52 10.68
N GLN A 84 -3.37 11.34 9.71
CA GLN A 84 -4.76 11.78 9.83
C GLN A 84 -5.48 11.18 11.03
N ILE A 85 -5.29 9.88 11.30
CA ILE A 85 -5.91 9.20 12.43
C ILE A 85 -5.38 9.76 13.74
N LYS A 86 -4.07 9.90 13.89
CA LYS A 86 -3.47 10.39 15.13
C LYS A 86 -3.81 11.87 15.38
N CYS A 87 -3.82 12.71 14.34
CA CYS A 87 -4.30 14.10 14.43
C CYS A 87 -5.78 14.15 14.86
N SER A 88 -6.63 13.25 14.35
CA SER A 88 -8.05 13.18 14.75
C SER A 88 -8.26 12.78 16.22
N LEU A 89 -7.25 12.16 16.84
CA LEU A 89 -7.23 11.78 18.26
C LEU A 89 -6.63 12.88 19.16
N GLY A 90 -6.34 14.07 18.60
CA GLY A 90 -5.87 15.24 19.36
C GLY A 90 -4.37 15.27 19.63
N SER A 91 -3.59 14.48 18.91
CA SER A 91 -2.14 14.57 18.96
C SER A 91 -1.64 15.69 18.03
N GLU A 92 -0.69 16.48 18.51
CA GLU A 92 -0.05 17.58 17.78
C GLU A 92 1.36 17.14 17.32
N ASP A 93 1.87 17.73 16.23
CA ASP A 93 3.24 17.51 15.70
C ASP A 93 3.64 16.05 15.44
N ILE A 94 2.79 15.32 14.72
CA ILE A 94 3.02 13.91 14.41
C ILE A 94 3.75 13.77 13.09
N CYS A 95 4.85 13.03 13.12
CA CYS A 95 5.57 12.63 11.92
C CYS A 95 5.83 11.13 11.97
N PHE A 96 5.38 10.41 10.93
CA PHE A 96 5.74 9.03 10.69
C PHE A 96 6.71 8.96 9.50
N ASN A 97 7.76 8.17 9.65
CA ASN A 97 8.75 7.93 8.61
C ASN A 97 8.53 6.56 7.99
N GLY A 98 8.79 6.45 6.70
CA GLY A 98 8.76 5.21 5.92
C GLY A 98 10.06 4.96 5.20
N GLU A 99 10.32 3.69 4.89
CA GLU A 99 11.33 3.29 3.91
C GLU A 99 10.84 2.06 3.15
N THR A 100 10.84 2.16 1.81
CA THR A 100 10.50 1.07 0.91
C THR A 100 11.72 0.63 0.14
N SER A 101 11.96 -0.68 0.12
CA SER A 101 13.04 -1.31 -0.64
C SER A 101 12.58 -2.56 -1.38
N TRP A 102 13.28 -2.89 -2.46
CA TRP A 102 13.05 -4.12 -3.23
C TRP A 102 14.34 -4.63 -3.86
N ASN A 103 14.42 -5.94 -4.06
CA ASN A 103 15.51 -6.57 -4.80
C ASN A 103 14.97 -7.76 -5.59
N TRP A 104 14.51 -7.53 -6.82
CA TRP A 104 13.93 -8.58 -7.66
C TRP A 104 14.94 -9.57 -8.25
N LYS A 105 16.24 -9.38 -8.01
CA LYS A 105 17.25 -10.42 -8.29
C LYS A 105 17.23 -11.52 -7.22
N ARG A 106 16.85 -11.16 -5.99
CA ARG A 106 16.79 -12.05 -4.83
C ARG A 106 15.36 -12.49 -4.50
N ASP A 107 14.44 -11.55 -4.53
CA ASP A 107 13.04 -11.71 -4.18
C ASP A 107 12.17 -11.87 -5.44
N LYS A 108 11.00 -12.51 -5.32
CA LYS A 108 10.05 -12.61 -6.43
C LYS A 108 9.64 -11.20 -6.90
N PHE A 109 9.55 -10.98 -8.23
CA PHE A 109 9.05 -9.73 -8.81
C PHE A 109 7.75 -9.27 -8.13
N GLY A 110 7.64 -7.96 -7.88
CA GLY A 110 6.51 -7.37 -7.15
C GLY A 110 6.55 -7.58 -5.63
N THR A 111 7.67 -8.06 -5.07
CA THR A 111 7.90 -8.07 -3.62
C THR A 111 8.57 -6.76 -3.19
N PHE A 112 7.99 -6.13 -2.19
CA PHE A 112 8.48 -4.92 -1.54
C PHE A 112 8.62 -5.16 -0.03
N HIS A 113 9.67 -4.59 0.56
CA HIS A 113 9.89 -4.55 2.00
C HIS A 113 9.74 -3.10 2.44
N ILE A 114 8.73 -2.85 3.27
CA ILE A 114 8.33 -1.53 3.73
C ILE A 114 8.54 -1.51 5.23
N SER A 115 9.14 -0.45 5.75
CA SER A 115 9.23 -0.20 7.19
C SER A 115 8.64 1.15 7.51
N VAL A 116 7.81 1.23 8.55
CA VAL A 116 7.22 2.49 9.02
C VAL A 116 7.48 2.68 10.51
N SER A 117 7.72 3.91 10.94
CA SER A 117 7.98 4.28 12.34
C SER A 117 6.72 4.30 13.21
N ALA A 118 5.80 3.36 12.98
CA ALA A 118 4.63 3.10 13.81
C ALA A 118 4.90 1.83 14.62
N GLY A 119 5.08 1.98 15.92
CA GLY A 119 5.51 0.91 16.82
C GLY A 119 4.36 0.13 17.47
N LEU A 120 4.68 -0.60 18.55
CA LEU A 120 3.66 -1.27 19.36
C LEU A 120 2.70 -0.28 20.04
N LEU A 121 3.16 0.94 20.32
CA LEU A 121 2.33 2.01 20.89
C LEU A 121 1.29 2.54 19.91
N ASP A 122 1.52 2.39 18.60
CA ASP A 122 0.64 2.89 17.54
C ASP A 122 -0.20 1.77 16.91
N ILE A 123 -0.23 0.58 17.52
CA ILE A 123 -0.79 -0.62 16.89
C ILE A 123 -2.26 -0.46 16.51
N LYS A 124 -3.05 0.27 17.31
CA LYS A 124 -4.47 0.49 17.04
C LYS A 124 -4.65 1.41 15.83
N GLU A 125 -3.96 2.54 15.82
CA GLU A 125 -4.01 3.50 14.72
C GLU A 125 -3.44 2.90 13.44
N PHE A 126 -2.39 2.08 13.56
CA PHE A 126 -1.82 1.32 12.46
C PHE A 126 -2.84 0.44 11.76
N TYR A 127 -3.62 -0.38 12.49
CA TYR A 127 -4.61 -1.25 11.84
C TYR A 127 -5.74 -0.47 11.18
N LEU A 128 -6.14 0.67 11.74
CA LEU A 128 -7.12 1.57 11.12
C LEU A 128 -6.57 2.20 9.84
N ALA A 129 -5.33 2.68 9.86
CA ALA A 129 -4.66 3.25 8.71
C ALA A 129 -4.44 2.19 7.62
N LEU A 130 -4.04 0.98 8.03
CA LEU A 130 -3.81 -0.15 7.14
C LEU A 130 -5.07 -0.55 6.38
N GLU A 131 -6.23 -0.62 7.04
CA GLU A 131 -7.50 -0.95 6.39
C GLU A 131 -7.84 0.07 5.29
N LYS A 132 -7.74 1.37 5.61
CA LYS A 132 -7.94 2.46 4.64
C LYS A 132 -6.94 2.40 3.48
N SER A 133 -5.69 2.08 3.80
CA SER A 133 -4.61 1.96 2.81
C SER A 133 -4.83 0.80 1.84
N ILE A 134 -5.24 -0.36 2.35
CA ILE A 134 -5.60 -1.52 1.55
C ILE A 134 -6.76 -1.15 0.62
N TYR A 135 -7.82 -0.54 1.15
CA TYR A 135 -8.98 -0.13 0.37
C TYR A 135 -8.61 0.83 -0.77
N LEU A 136 -7.83 1.88 -0.48
CA LEU A 136 -7.42 2.85 -1.49
C LEU A 136 -6.51 2.23 -2.55
N LEU A 137 -5.51 1.44 -2.14
CA LEU A 137 -4.63 0.77 -3.09
C LEU A 137 -5.42 -0.20 -3.99
N GLU A 138 -6.36 -0.96 -3.43
CA GLU A 138 -7.24 -1.80 -4.23
C GLU A 138 -8.08 -0.99 -5.23
N LYS A 139 -8.62 0.16 -4.83
CA LYS A 139 -9.37 1.05 -5.73
C LYS A 139 -8.49 1.52 -6.88
N ILE A 140 -7.25 1.92 -6.60
CA ILE A 140 -6.25 2.32 -7.59
C ILE A 140 -5.96 1.17 -8.56
N ILE A 141 -5.62 -0.02 -8.06
CA ILE A 141 -5.33 -1.19 -8.90
C ILE A 141 -6.55 -1.60 -9.73
N LYS A 142 -7.75 -1.63 -9.11
CA LYS A 142 -9.01 -1.99 -9.77
C LYS A 142 -9.27 -1.12 -10.99
N SER A 143 -8.94 0.17 -10.95
CA SER A 143 -9.14 1.12 -12.05
C SER A 143 -8.44 0.73 -13.36
N LYS A 144 -7.31 0.01 -13.30
CA LYS A 144 -6.65 -0.58 -14.49
C LYS A 144 -7.30 -1.90 -14.90
N THR A 145 -7.71 -2.73 -13.94
CA THR A 145 -8.18 -4.10 -14.19
C THR A 145 -9.63 -4.20 -14.64
N THR A 146 -10.49 -3.23 -14.33
CA THR A 146 -11.89 -3.19 -14.79
C THR A 146 -12.05 -2.95 -16.29
N GLY A 147 -10.95 -2.74 -17.02
CA GLY A 147 -10.89 -2.77 -18.48
C GLY A 147 -10.66 -4.16 -19.11
N PHE A 148 -10.47 -5.22 -18.32
CA PHE A 148 -10.27 -6.59 -18.82
C PHE A 148 -11.44 -7.50 -18.42
N PRO A 149 -12.04 -8.28 -19.35
CA PRO A 149 -13.14 -9.17 -19.02
C PRO A 149 -12.72 -10.21 -17.99
N LYS A 150 -13.46 -10.28 -16.88
CA LYS A 150 -13.29 -11.27 -15.81
C LYS A 150 -13.58 -12.67 -16.36
N ILE A 151 -12.56 -13.39 -16.80
CA ILE A 151 -12.66 -14.85 -16.91
C ILE A 151 -12.46 -15.41 -15.50
N TYR A 152 -13.56 -15.53 -14.75
CA TYR A 152 -13.55 -16.22 -13.46
C TYR A 152 -13.11 -17.67 -13.67
N LYS A 153 -11.98 -18.06 -13.06
CA LYS A 153 -11.66 -19.47 -12.84
C LYS A 153 -12.71 -20.08 -11.92
N SER A 154 -13.48 -21.02 -12.47
CA SER A 154 -14.31 -21.95 -11.72
C SER A 154 -13.42 -22.76 -10.77
N TYR A 155 -13.52 -22.52 -9.47
CA TYR A 155 -13.00 -23.47 -8.49
C TYR A 155 -14.03 -24.59 -8.34
N PHE A 156 -13.72 -25.75 -8.91
CA PHE A 156 -14.35 -27.01 -8.56
C PHE A 156 -14.06 -27.29 -7.08
N HIS A 157 -15.09 -27.29 -6.24
CA HIS A 157 -15.05 -28.04 -4.99
C HIS A 157 -15.33 -29.50 -5.31
N SER A 158 -14.29 -30.33 -5.34
CA SER A 158 -14.47 -31.76 -5.15
C SER A 158 -14.80 -32.01 -3.68
N LEU A 159 -16.09 -32.19 -3.39
CA LEU A 159 -16.55 -32.85 -2.19
C LEU A 159 -16.05 -34.31 -2.23
N SER A 160 -15.02 -34.62 -1.44
CA SER A 160 -14.83 -35.98 -0.97
C SER A 160 -15.80 -36.19 0.19
N LEU A 161 -16.89 -36.88 -0.11
CA LEU A 161 -17.75 -37.52 0.89
C LEU A 161 -16.99 -38.72 1.47
N ALA A 162 -17.16 -38.89 2.78
CA ALA A 162 -16.66 -39.99 3.58
C ALA A 162 -17.20 -41.35 3.13
N ALA A 163 -16.37 -42.38 3.33
CA ALA A 163 -16.77 -43.71 3.80
C ALA A 163 -15.62 -44.27 4.63
#